data_AF-U7NUQ6-F1
#
_entry.id   AF-U7NUQ6-F1
#
_cell.length_a   1.000
_cell.length_b   1.000
_cell.length_c   1.000
_cell.angle_alpha   90.00
_cell.angle_beta   90.00
_cell.angle_gamma   90.00
#
_symmetry.space_group_name_H-M   'P 1'
#
loop_
_entity.id
_entity.type
_entity.pdbx_description
1 polymer ?
#
loop_
_entity_poly.entity_id
_entity_poly.type
_entity_poly.pdbx_seq_one_letter_code
_entity_poly.pdbx_strand_id
1 'polypeptide(L)'
;MRYVVFLALALYAASSLAFDSFNNESDRVTDQIKCASPKITPGSGSWGALYGCVGGQSETVKFFINEDPSNGQVKNVKFLWNDWTRDGGYGKHADEALARAWVSVLGAMYAPRKVDQVLDAFFSSTDTSIDGESHLLKYTYRSGSGIDERMFIVVEK
;
A
#
# COMPACT_ATOMS: atom_id res chain seq x y z
N MET A 1 -22.04 -38.28 -32.75
CA MET A 1 -21.96 -37.07 -31.89
C MET A 1 -20.54 -36.55 -31.91
N ARG A 2 -20.32 -35.34 -32.42
CA ARG A 2 -18.99 -34.68 -32.41
C ARG A 2 -18.95 -33.73 -31.21
N TYR A 3 -18.05 -33.99 -30.27
CA TYR A 3 -17.79 -33.10 -29.15
C TYR A 3 -16.92 -31.94 -29.64
N VAL A 4 -17.47 -30.72 -29.61
CA VAL A 4 -16.71 -29.49 -29.83
C VAL A 4 -16.15 -29.08 -28.47
N VAL A 5 -14.85 -29.24 -28.29
CA VAL A 5 -14.12 -28.75 -27.12
C VAL A 5 -13.80 -27.27 -27.37
N PHE A 6 -14.48 -26.38 -26.65
CA PHE A 6 -14.12 -24.97 -26.61
C PHE A 6 -12.93 -24.80 -25.67
N LEU A 7 -11.73 -24.60 -26.24
CA LEU A 7 -10.60 -24.07 -25.49
C LEU A 7 -10.87 -22.59 -25.20
N ALA A 8 -11.26 -22.27 -23.97
CA ALA A 8 -11.25 -20.91 -23.47
C ALA A 8 -9.79 -20.50 -23.21
N LEU A 9 -9.21 -19.73 -24.12
CA LEU A 9 -7.96 -19.01 -23.88
C LEU A 9 -8.26 -17.88 -22.88
N ALA A 10 -7.93 -18.13 -21.61
CA ALA A 10 -7.87 -17.08 -20.61
C ALA A 10 -6.73 -16.12 -20.99
N LEU A 11 -7.08 -14.96 -21.56
CA LEU A 11 -6.18 -13.84 -21.73
C LEU A 11 -5.80 -13.33 -20.33
N TYR A 12 -4.67 -13.80 -19.80
CA TYR A 12 -4.02 -13.11 -18.69
C TYR A 12 -3.59 -11.74 -19.22
N ALA A 13 -4.33 -10.70 -18.82
CA ALA A 13 -3.86 -9.34 -18.99
C ALA A 13 -2.48 -9.25 -18.33
N ALA A 14 -1.46 -8.96 -19.12
CA ALA A 14 -0.15 -8.63 -18.59
C ALA A 14 -0.32 -7.36 -17.77
N SER A 15 -0.43 -7.49 -16.46
CA SER A 15 -0.33 -6.36 -15.54
C SER A 15 0.97 -5.64 -15.86
N SER A 16 0.91 -4.34 -16.14
CA SER A 16 2.11 -3.55 -16.35
C SER A 16 3.04 -3.77 -15.16
N LEU A 17 4.30 -4.08 -15.44
CA LEU A 17 5.33 -4.33 -14.44
C LEU A 17 5.85 -3.04 -13.78
N ALA A 18 5.12 -1.93 -13.91
CA ALA A 18 5.44 -0.62 -13.39
C ALA A 18 4.15 0.02 -12.83
N PHE A 19 4.31 0.97 -11.92
CA PHE A 19 3.25 1.89 -11.53
C PHE A 19 2.65 2.56 -12.77
N ASP A 20 1.38 2.91 -12.66
CA ASP A 20 0.73 3.80 -13.63
C ASP A 20 1.10 5.27 -13.31
N SER A 21 0.55 6.21 -14.07
CA SER A 21 0.57 7.63 -13.73
C SER A 21 0.05 7.87 -12.31
N PHE A 22 0.53 8.95 -11.68
CA PHE A 22 0.14 9.29 -10.31
C PHE A 22 -1.37 9.34 -10.09
N ASN A 23 -2.12 9.91 -11.04
CA ASN A 23 -3.58 10.01 -10.95
C ASN A 23 -4.25 8.63 -11.03
N ASN A 24 -3.89 7.81 -12.02
CA ASN A 24 -4.44 6.47 -12.17
C ASN A 24 -4.13 5.59 -10.96
N GLU A 25 -2.92 5.67 -10.44
CA GLU A 25 -2.54 4.91 -9.24
C GLU A 25 -3.29 5.38 -8.00
N SER A 26 -3.48 6.69 -7.85
CA SER A 26 -4.28 7.28 -6.77
C SER A 26 -5.74 6.83 -6.82
N ASP A 27 -6.35 6.81 -8.01
CA ASP A 27 -7.71 6.33 -8.20
C ASP A 27 -7.82 4.82 -7.92
N ARG A 28 -6.86 4.04 -8.43
CA ARG A 28 -6.77 2.59 -8.20
C ARG A 28 -6.65 2.28 -6.71
N VAL A 29 -5.73 2.93 -5.99
CA VAL A 29 -5.56 2.75 -4.54
C VAL A 29 -6.83 3.15 -3.80
N THR A 30 -7.43 4.31 -4.13
CA THR A 30 -8.68 4.80 -3.52
C THR A 30 -9.80 3.77 -3.63
N ASP A 31 -9.98 3.20 -4.82
CA ASP A 31 -10.99 2.17 -5.04
C ASP A 31 -10.68 0.86 -4.28
N GLN A 32 -9.42 0.41 -4.28
CA GLN A 32 -9.06 -0.87 -3.66
C GLN A 32 -9.12 -0.84 -2.12
N ILE A 33 -8.64 0.23 -1.49
CA ILE A 33 -8.70 0.38 -0.02
C ILE A 33 -10.03 0.95 0.47
N LYS A 34 -10.91 1.34 -0.46
CA LYS A 34 -12.20 2.02 -0.20
C LYS A 34 -12.01 3.27 0.66
N CYS A 35 -11.06 4.12 0.26
CA CYS A 35 -10.76 5.35 0.98
C CYS A 35 -11.97 6.30 0.98
N ALA A 36 -12.51 6.64 2.15
CA ALA A 36 -13.69 7.50 2.26
C ALA A 36 -13.40 8.97 1.91
N SER A 37 -12.22 9.46 2.26
CA SER A 37 -11.83 10.87 2.14
C SER A 37 -10.41 11.01 1.60
N PRO A 38 -10.14 10.62 0.34
CA PRO A 38 -8.82 10.79 -0.26
C PRO A 38 -8.51 12.28 -0.41
N LYS A 39 -7.24 12.64 -0.23
CA LYS A 39 -6.74 14.00 -0.43
C LYS A 39 -5.57 14.00 -1.39
N ILE A 40 -5.65 14.85 -2.41
CA ILE A 40 -4.50 15.18 -3.26
C ILE A 40 -4.02 16.57 -2.87
N THR A 41 -2.75 16.67 -2.48
CA THR A 41 -2.04 17.93 -2.32
C THR A 41 -1.25 18.17 -3.61
N PRO A 42 -1.52 19.26 -4.36
CA PRO A 42 -0.79 19.55 -5.59
C PRO A 42 0.71 19.70 -5.35
N GLY A 43 1.51 19.30 -6.34
CA GLY A 43 2.96 19.56 -6.34
C GLY A 43 3.27 21.07 -6.33
N SER A 44 4.44 21.42 -5.82
CA SER A 44 4.92 22.81 -5.83
C SER A 44 6.44 22.87 -5.92
N GLY A 45 6.97 23.75 -6.77
CA GLY A 45 8.41 23.86 -6.99
C GLY A 45 9.03 22.54 -7.43
N SER A 46 9.96 22.00 -6.63
CA SER A 46 10.64 20.72 -6.86
C SER A 46 9.92 19.50 -6.26
N TRP A 47 8.68 19.67 -5.78
CA TRP A 47 7.90 18.61 -5.15
C TRP A 47 6.76 18.16 -6.08
N GLY A 48 6.63 16.85 -6.29
CA GLY A 48 5.47 16.27 -6.96
C GLY A 48 4.22 16.30 -6.08
N ALA A 49 3.07 16.02 -6.67
CA ALA A 49 1.82 15.84 -5.95
C ALA A 49 1.91 14.70 -4.92
N LEU A 50 1.09 14.82 -3.87
CA LEU A 50 0.96 13.85 -2.80
C LEU A 50 -0.50 13.41 -2.68
N TYR A 51 -0.73 12.13 -2.90
CA TYR A 51 -1.96 11.48 -2.48
C TYR A 51 -1.82 11.05 -1.01
N GLY A 52 -2.88 11.27 -0.23
CA GLY A 52 -3.00 10.76 1.12
C GLY A 52 -4.40 10.25 1.40
N CYS A 53 -4.48 9.05 1.96
CA CYS A 53 -5.67 8.52 2.60
C CYS A 53 -5.36 8.20 4.06
N VAL A 54 -6.19 8.67 4.97
CA VAL A 54 -6.11 8.38 6.40
C VAL A 54 -7.37 7.62 6.78
N GLY A 55 -7.19 6.50 7.48
CA GLY A 55 -8.26 5.60 7.87
C GLY A 55 -8.21 5.24 9.34
N GLY A 56 -9.33 4.72 9.82
CA GLY A 56 -9.50 4.29 11.20
C GLY A 56 -10.21 5.35 12.03
N GLN A 57 -10.75 4.93 13.16
CA GLN A 57 -11.40 5.84 14.10
C GLN A 57 -10.37 6.74 14.79
N SER A 58 -9.15 6.23 14.98
CA SER A 58 -8.03 6.96 15.59
C SER A 58 -7.08 7.57 14.55
N GLU A 59 -7.40 7.47 13.26
CA GLU A 59 -6.62 8.03 12.14
C GLU A 59 -5.16 7.53 12.11
N THR A 60 -4.92 6.30 12.59
CA THR A 60 -3.56 5.76 12.72
C THR A 60 -3.06 5.04 11.48
N VAL A 61 -3.94 4.67 10.55
CA VAL A 61 -3.62 3.96 9.31
C VAL A 61 -3.56 4.96 8.15
N LYS A 62 -2.46 4.99 7.41
CA LYS A 62 -2.21 5.98 6.36
C LYS A 62 -1.64 5.34 5.11
N PHE A 63 -2.13 5.78 3.96
CA PHE A 63 -1.68 5.37 2.64
C PHE A 63 -1.29 6.62 1.86
N PHE A 64 -0.07 6.65 1.31
CA PHE A 64 0.46 7.77 0.56
C PHE A 64 1.00 7.32 -0.78
N ILE A 65 0.87 8.18 -1.79
CA ILE A 65 1.53 8.01 -3.09
C ILE A 65 2.24 9.32 -3.38
N ASN A 66 3.53 9.24 -3.70
CA ASN A 66 4.34 10.40 -4.05
C ASN A 66 4.55 10.42 -5.56
N GLU A 67 4.22 11.53 -6.21
CA GLU A 67 4.52 11.77 -7.62
C GLU A 67 6.00 12.12 -7.81
N ASP A 68 6.58 11.71 -8.93
CA ASP A 68 7.81 12.28 -9.46
C ASP A 68 7.48 13.55 -10.26
N PRO A 69 7.92 14.74 -9.82
CA PRO A 69 7.58 16.01 -10.46
C PRO A 69 8.14 16.15 -11.88
N SER A 70 9.09 15.30 -12.29
CA SER A 70 9.71 15.39 -13.62
C SER A 70 8.86 14.77 -14.72
N ASN A 71 7.98 13.81 -14.39
CA ASN A 71 7.28 13.00 -15.38
C ASN A 71 5.83 12.63 -15.02
N GLY A 72 5.34 13.04 -13.84
CA GLY A 72 3.98 12.76 -13.38
C GLY A 72 3.70 11.29 -13.04
N GLN A 73 4.74 10.46 -12.95
CA GLN A 73 4.64 9.05 -12.57
C GLN A 73 4.71 8.90 -11.06
N VAL A 74 4.39 7.70 -10.56
CA VAL A 74 4.56 7.38 -9.15
C VAL A 74 6.05 7.20 -8.83
N LYS A 75 6.55 7.98 -7.89
CA LYS A 75 7.89 7.82 -7.32
C LYS A 75 7.95 6.70 -6.29
N ASN A 76 6.94 6.61 -5.43
CA ASN A 76 6.77 5.53 -4.46
C ASN A 76 5.37 5.55 -3.84
N VAL A 77 4.99 4.39 -3.32
CA VAL A 77 3.82 4.21 -2.47
C VAL A 77 4.28 3.95 -1.05
N LYS A 78 3.61 4.52 -0.05
CA LYS A 78 3.88 4.28 1.36
C LYS A 78 2.62 3.88 2.09
N PHE A 79 2.74 2.89 2.96
CA PHE A 79 1.71 2.51 3.90
C PHE A 79 2.27 2.56 5.30
N LEU A 80 1.55 3.20 6.21
CA LEU A 80 1.98 3.44 7.57
C LEU A 80 0.84 3.09 8.52
N TRP A 81 1.18 2.39 9.59
CA TRP A 81 0.34 2.30 10.77
C TRP A 81 1.12 2.77 11.99
N ASN A 82 0.56 3.77 12.68
CA ASN A 82 1.02 4.21 13.97
C ASN A 82 0.36 3.33 15.04
N ASP A 83 1.00 2.21 15.35
CA ASP A 83 0.52 1.20 16.28
C ASP A 83 0.61 1.72 17.73
N TRP A 84 -0.53 2.14 18.28
CA TRP A 84 -0.58 2.67 19.65
C TRP A 84 -0.39 1.55 20.68
N THR A 85 0.77 1.51 21.33
CA THR A 85 1.09 0.49 22.35
C THR A 85 0.48 0.80 23.71
N ARG A 86 -0.13 1.98 23.86
CA ARG A 86 -0.90 2.43 25.02
C ARG A 86 -2.29 2.85 24.58
N ASP A 87 -3.26 2.70 25.48
CA ASP A 87 -4.61 3.19 25.21
C ASP A 87 -4.66 4.72 25.31
N GLY A 88 -4.92 5.37 24.17
CA GLY A 88 -5.10 6.82 24.04
C GLY A 88 -6.57 7.26 24.03
N GLY A 89 -7.51 6.37 24.40
CA GLY A 89 -8.96 6.60 24.34
C GLY A 89 -9.69 5.83 23.24
N TYR A 90 -8.98 4.93 22.55
CA TYR A 90 -9.51 4.13 21.43
C TYR A 90 -9.04 2.66 21.49
N GLY A 91 -8.51 2.24 22.64
CA GLY A 91 -7.92 0.93 22.82
C GLY A 91 -6.45 0.89 22.44
N LYS A 92 -5.80 -0.20 22.87
CA LYS A 92 -4.43 -0.55 22.44
C LYS A 92 -4.49 -1.10 21.01
N HIS A 93 -3.44 -0.87 20.23
CA HIS A 93 -3.36 -1.27 18.82
C HIS A 93 -4.53 -0.69 18.02
N ALA A 94 -4.78 0.60 18.21
CA ALA A 94 -5.87 1.32 17.56
C ALA A 94 -5.85 1.09 16.04
N ASP A 95 -7.02 0.81 15.48
CA ASP A 95 -7.23 0.51 14.04
C ASP A 95 -6.48 -0.73 13.48
N GLU A 96 -5.99 -1.66 14.30
CA GLU A 96 -5.27 -2.87 13.83
C GLU A 96 -6.01 -3.63 12.72
N ALA A 97 -7.32 -3.84 12.89
CA ALA A 97 -8.12 -4.57 11.90
C ALA A 97 -8.12 -3.88 10.53
N LEU A 98 -8.17 -2.54 10.51
CA LEU A 98 -8.07 -1.77 9.28
C LEU A 98 -6.65 -1.81 8.71
N ALA A 99 -5.64 -1.71 9.57
CA ALA A 99 -4.24 -1.82 9.15
C ALA A 99 -3.97 -3.17 8.46
N ARG A 100 -4.48 -4.26 9.03
CA ARG A 100 -4.44 -5.61 8.42
C ARG A 100 -5.15 -5.66 7.07
N ALA A 101 -6.33 -5.07 6.96
CA ALA A 101 -7.07 -5.05 5.70
C ALA A 101 -6.32 -4.28 4.61
N TRP A 102 -5.84 -3.07 4.91
CA TRP A 102 -5.14 -2.22 3.94
C TRP A 102 -3.77 -2.77 3.55
N VAL A 103 -3.02 -3.38 4.49
CA VAL A 103 -1.74 -4.01 4.13
C VAL A 103 -1.92 -5.27 3.28
N SER A 104 -3.02 -6.00 3.47
CA SER A 104 -3.38 -7.13 2.58
C SER A 104 -3.65 -6.63 1.16
N VAL A 105 -4.38 -5.52 1.01
CA VAL A 105 -4.59 -4.86 -0.28
C VAL A 105 -3.26 -4.41 -0.89
N LEU A 106 -2.37 -3.78 -0.11
CA LEU A 106 -1.03 -3.41 -0.57
C LEU A 106 -0.25 -4.63 -1.08
N GLY A 107 -0.25 -5.73 -0.33
CA GLY A 107 0.38 -6.98 -0.73
C GLY A 107 -0.19 -7.50 -2.05
N ALA A 108 -1.51 -7.54 -2.19
CA ALA A 108 -2.18 -7.99 -3.41
C ALA A 108 -1.88 -7.09 -4.62
N MET A 109 -1.71 -5.78 -4.40
CA MET A 109 -1.44 -4.82 -5.48
C MET A 109 0.01 -4.87 -5.98
N TYR A 110 0.99 -5.04 -5.08
CA TYR A 110 2.41 -4.84 -5.43
C TYR A 110 3.29 -6.09 -5.31
N ALA A 111 2.81 -7.13 -4.63
CA ALA A 111 3.49 -8.41 -4.51
C ALA A 111 2.46 -9.57 -4.41
N PRO A 112 1.61 -9.77 -5.43
CA PRO A 112 0.44 -10.66 -5.36
C PRO A 112 0.76 -12.12 -5.03
N ARG A 113 1.98 -12.61 -5.32
CA ARG A 113 2.41 -13.97 -4.94
C ARG A 113 3.04 -14.06 -3.55
N LYS A 114 3.11 -12.93 -2.83
CA LYS A 114 3.79 -12.79 -1.54
C LYS A 114 2.94 -12.06 -0.50
N VAL A 115 1.62 -12.07 -0.65
CA VAL A 115 0.69 -11.40 0.29
C VAL A 115 0.92 -11.87 1.74
N ASP A 116 1.08 -13.16 1.96
CA ASP A 116 1.35 -13.71 3.29
C ASP A 116 2.68 -13.19 3.86
N GLN A 117 3.74 -13.10 3.04
CA GLN A 117 5.03 -12.54 3.48
C GLN A 117 4.91 -11.05 3.82
N VAL A 118 4.09 -10.30 3.09
CA VAL A 118 3.82 -8.88 3.36
C VAL A 118 3.10 -8.72 4.69
N LEU A 119 2.08 -9.55 4.96
CA LEU A 119 1.35 -9.55 6.23
C LEU A 119 2.26 -9.95 7.40
N ASP A 120 3.02 -11.03 7.26
CA ASP A 120 3.94 -11.52 8.29
C ASP A 120 4.99 -10.47 8.64
N ALA A 121 5.60 -9.84 7.61
CA ALA A 121 6.54 -8.76 7.81
C ALA A 121 5.90 -7.57 8.55
N PHE A 122 4.68 -7.16 8.16
CA PHE A 122 4.02 -5.98 8.73
C PHE A 122 3.79 -6.08 10.24
N PHE A 123 3.42 -7.27 10.71
CA PHE A 123 3.16 -7.56 12.12
C PHE A 123 4.38 -8.11 12.86
N SER A 124 5.54 -8.19 12.21
CA SER A 124 6.82 -8.48 12.86
C SER A 124 7.41 -7.22 13.54
N SER A 125 8.56 -7.36 14.17
CA SER A 125 9.34 -6.23 14.73
C SER A 125 10.71 -6.07 14.06
N THR A 126 10.88 -6.64 12.86
CA THR A 126 12.18 -6.69 12.17
C THR A 126 12.08 -6.06 10.79
N ASP A 127 12.94 -5.08 10.52
CA ASP A 127 13.08 -4.48 9.19
C ASP A 127 13.37 -5.57 8.15
N THR A 128 12.69 -5.53 7.01
CA THR A 128 12.89 -6.51 5.95
C THR A 128 12.62 -5.91 4.57
N SER A 129 13.00 -6.64 3.53
CA SER A 129 12.68 -6.28 2.14
C SER A 129 12.08 -7.50 1.46
N ILE A 130 10.94 -7.28 0.80
CA ILE A 130 10.22 -8.31 0.05
C ILE A 130 10.38 -7.97 -1.42
N ASP A 131 11.15 -8.81 -2.09
CA ASP A 131 11.38 -8.70 -3.52
C ASP A 131 10.16 -9.25 -4.27
N GLY A 132 9.26 -8.37 -4.74
CA GLY A 132 8.08 -8.73 -5.52
C GLY A 132 8.43 -9.07 -6.96
N GLU A 133 7.45 -9.13 -7.85
CA GLU A 133 7.69 -9.34 -9.27
C GLU A 133 8.27 -8.07 -9.90
N SER A 134 7.49 -6.99 -9.86
CA SER A 134 7.82 -5.67 -10.42
C SER A 134 8.27 -4.64 -9.39
N HIS A 135 7.94 -4.86 -8.12
CA HIS A 135 8.18 -3.88 -7.07
C HIS A 135 9.08 -4.45 -5.96
N LEU A 136 9.81 -3.57 -5.31
CA LEU A 136 10.51 -3.85 -4.05
C LEU A 136 9.74 -3.21 -2.90
N LEU A 137 9.33 -4.02 -1.93
CA LEU A 137 8.63 -3.55 -0.74
C LEU A 137 9.63 -3.55 0.43
N LYS A 138 9.92 -2.38 0.98
CA LYS A 138 10.80 -2.21 2.15
C LYS A 138 9.95 -1.98 3.38
N TYR A 139 10.06 -2.86 4.36
CA TYR A 139 9.41 -2.75 5.65
C TYR A 139 10.37 -2.18 6.69
N THR A 140 9.88 -1.25 7.51
CA THR A 140 10.57 -0.77 8.70
C THR A 140 9.66 -0.82 9.92
N TYR A 141 10.23 -1.22 11.05
CA TYR A 141 9.64 -1.14 12.37
C TYR A 141 10.48 -0.22 13.26
N ARG A 142 9.82 0.74 13.92
CA ARG A 142 10.46 1.62 14.90
C ARG A 142 9.62 1.64 16.17
N SER A 143 10.15 1.07 17.25
CA SER A 143 9.48 1.12 18.54
C SER A 143 9.63 2.49 19.20
N GLY A 144 8.54 2.98 19.77
CA GLY A 144 8.50 4.24 20.51
C GLY A 144 7.88 4.08 21.90
N SER A 145 7.93 5.13 22.72
CA SER A 145 7.49 5.06 24.12
C SER A 145 5.98 4.78 24.27
N GLY A 146 5.16 5.02 23.24
CA GLY A 146 3.73 4.75 23.24
C GLY A 146 3.11 4.52 21.87
N ILE A 147 3.91 4.61 20.80
CA ILE A 147 3.52 4.37 19.42
C ILE A 147 4.69 3.64 18.77
N ASP A 148 4.40 2.48 18.19
CA ASP A 148 5.31 1.81 17.28
C ASP A 148 4.97 2.21 15.85
N GLU A 149 5.97 2.58 15.07
CA GLU A 149 5.81 2.88 13.64
C GLU A 149 6.01 1.61 12.83
N ARG A 150 5.01 1.25 12.01
CA ARG A 150 5.07 0.13 11.06
C ARG A 150 4.85 0.68 9.66
N MET A 151 5.88 0.63 8.81
CA MET A 151 5.82 1.26 7.49
C MET A 151 6.32 0.36 6.38
N PHE A 152 5.57 0.32 5.28
CA PHE A 152 6.06 -0.13 3.98
C PHE A 152 6.36 1.06 3.07
N ILE A 153 7.45 0.96 2.32
CA ILE A 153 7.72 1.79 1.15
C ILE A 153 7.85 0.87 -0.05
N VAL A 154 7.06 1.12 -1.09
CA VAL A 154 7.06 0.37 -2.35
C VAL A 154 7.68 1.23 -3.43
N VAL A 155 8.62 0.66 -4.17
CA VAL A 155 9.26 1.27 -5.34
C VAL A 155 9.25 0.28 -6.50
N GLU A 156 9.26 0.79 -7.72
CA GLU A 156 9.60 0.01 -8.92
C GLU A 156 11.06 -0.46 -8.87
N LYS A 157 11.36 -1.48 -9.68
CA LYS A 157 12.70 -2.04 -9.87
C LYS A 157 13.42 -1.49 -11.09
#